data_AF-A0A0A8YR50-F1
#
_entry.id   AF-A0A0A8YR50-F1
#
_cell.length_a   1.000
_cell.length_b   1.000
_cell.length_c   1.000
_cell.angle_alpha   90.00
_cell.angle_beta   90.00
_cell.angle_gamma   90.00
#
_symmetry.space_group_name_H-M   'P 1'
#
loop_
_entity.id
_entity.type
_entity.pdbx_description
1 polymer ?
#
loop_
_entity_poly.entity_id
_entity_poly.type
_entity_poly.pdbx_seq_one_letter_code
_entity_poly.pdbx_strand_id
1 'polypeptide(L)'
;MAGMAMDLNDLLNAFTNDIVCHAVSGKFFREEGRNKLFRELVEANSSLIGGFNLEDHFRVLVKLDMVKRMVCAKAHRVNKMWDDLLETLINGHASKPASERDGDESDFIDVLLSLQQEYKLTRDHIKAQLAIMFETGTDTSFIVLEYAMVEL
;
A
#
# COMPACT_ATOMS: atom_id res chain seq x y z
N MET A 1 2.89 34.20 -20.92
CA MET A 1 2.95 33.64 -19.55
C MET A 1 3.78 32.37 -19.65
N ALA A 2 4.90 32.32 -18.91
CA ALA A 2 5.86 31.25 -19.04
C ALA A 2 5.29 29.95 -18.44
N GLY A 3 5.21 28.89 -19.25
CA GLY A 3 4.94 27.55 -18.76
C GLY A 3 6.13 27.08 -17.94
N MET A 4 5.93 26.86 -16.65
CA MET A 4 6.91 26.20 -15.79
C MET A 4 6.80 24.70 -16.05
N ALA A 5 7.88 24.07 -16.48
CA ALA A 5 7.95 22.61 -16.52
C ALA A 5 7.85 22.09 -15.08
N MET A 6 6.71 21.46 -14.76
CA MET A 6 6.46 20.83 -13.47
C MET A 6 6.75 19.34 -13.61
N ASP A 7 7.47 18.79 -12.65
CA ASP A 7 7.61 17.34 -12.53
C ASP A 7 6.25 16.75 -12.11
N LEU A 8 5.57 16.13 -13.06
CA LEU A 8 4.23 15.58 -12.88
C LEU A 8 4.27 14.22 -12.15
N ASN A 9 5.43 13.56 -12.12
CA ASN A 9 5.59 12.22 -11.56
C ASN A 9 5.30 12.22 -10.06
N ASP A 10 6.03 13.04 -9.30
CA ASP A 10 5.85 13.17 -7.85
C ASP A 10 4.42 13.64 -7.49
N LEU A 11 3.85 14.53 -8.31
CA LEU A 11 2.50 15.05 -8.10
C LEU A 11 1.43 13.96 -8.30
N LEU A 12 1.48 13.24 -9.41
CA LEU A 12 0.51 12.19 -9.73
C LEU A 12 0.65 11.00 -8.77
N ASN A 13 1.87 10.63 -8.39
CA ASN A 13 2.10 9.58 -7.41
C ASN A 13 1.50 9.96 -6.04
N ALA A 14 1.78 11.18 -5.56
CA ALA A 14 1.20 11.67 -4.31
C ALA A 14 -0.33 11.74 -4.36
N PHE A 15 -0.89 12.23 -5.46
CA PHE A 15 -2.34 12.34 -5.67
C PHE A 15 -3.01 10.96 -5.67
N THR A 16 -2.44 10.00 -6.38
CA THR A 16 -2.99 8.65 -6.48
C THR A 16 -2.93 7.93 -5.14
N ASN A 17 -1.81 8.04 -4.44
CA ASN A 17 -1.64 7.47 -3.10
C ASN A 17 -2.67 8.05 -2.12
N ASP A 18 -2.92 9.36 -2.18
CA ASP A 18 -3.91 10.02 -1.31
C ASP A 18 -5.34 9.50 -1.58
N ILE A 19 -5.73 9.36 -2.85
CA ILE A 19 -7.04 8.82 -3.23
C ILE A 19 -7.19 7.37 -2.77
N VAL A 20 -6.21 6.53 -3.06
CA VAL A 20 -6.24 5.11 -2.68
C VAL A 20 -6.27 4.98 -1.16
N CYS A 21 -5.43 5.72 -0.45
CA CYS A 21 -5.41 5.65 1.00
C CYS A 21 -6.72 6.14 1.64
N HIS A 22 -7.32 7.18 1.07
CA HIS A 22 -8.63 7.66 1.51
C HIS A 22 -9.75 6.65 1.23
N ALA A 23 -9.78 6.05 0.05
CA ALA A 23 -10.77 5.04 -0.29
C ALA A 23 -10.64 3.78 0.58
N VAL A 24 -9.40 3.41 0.92
CA VAL A 24 -9.12 2.18 1.66
C VAL A 24 -9.29 2.34 3.17
N SER A 25 -8.93 3.49 3.73
CA SER A 25 -8.86 3.70 5.20
C SER A 25 -9.43 5.02 5.69
N GLY A 26 -10.24 5.69 4.87
CA GLY A 26 -10.93 6.91 5.23
C GLY A 26 -9.98 8.03 5.63
N LYS A 27 -10.25 8.73 6.75
CA LYS A 27 -9.37 9.80 7.26
C LYS A 27 -8.15 9.26 8.04
N PHE A 28 -8.12 7.96 8.33
CA PHE A 28 -7.16 7.32 9.24
C PHE A 28 -5.72 7.32 8.69
N PHE A 29 -5.53 7.36 7.37
CA PHE A 29 -4.19 7.41 6.76
C PHE A 29 -3.47 8.76 6.92
N ARG A 30 -4.22 9.86 7.14
CA ARG A 30 -3.63 11.20 7.32
C ARG A 30 -3.21 11.47 8.76
N GLU A 31 -3.66 10.65 9.70
CA GLU A 31 -3.29 10.77 11.11
C GLU A 31 -1.85 10.31 11.36
N GLU A 32 -1.21 10.92 12.37
CA GLU A 32 0.08 10.48 12.93
C GLU A 32 1.24 10.35 11.91
N GLY A 33 1.13 10.99 10.73
CA GLY A 33 2.14 10.85 9.67
C GLY A 33 2.15 9.49 8.97
N ARG A 34 1.08 8.70 9.09
CA ARG A 34 0.95 7.37 8.46
C ARG A 34 1.04 7.45 6.94
N ASN A 35 0.62 8.54 6.31
CA ASN A 35 0.78 8.78 4.88
C ASN A 35 2.24 8.65 4.40
N LYS A 36 3.21 9.12 5.19
CA LYS A 36 4.63 8.99 4.89
C LYS A 36 5.07 7.53 5.03
N LEU A 37 4.62 6.85 6.09
CA LEU A 37 4.91 5.44 6.31
C LEU A 37 4.35 4.55 5.19
N PHE A 38 3.14 4.84 4.72
CA PHE A 38 2.52 4.16 3.57
C PHE A 38 3.38 4.29 2.32
N ARG A 39 3.78 5.51 1.96
CA ARG A 39 4.65 5.75 0.80
C ARG A 39 5.98 4.99 0.94
N GLU A 40 6.63 5.07 2.09
CA GLU A 40 7.88 4.36 2.36
C GLU A 40 7.72 2.83 2.23
N LEU A 41 6.59 2.29 2.68
CA LEU A 41 6.29 0.86 2.58
C LEU A 41 5.98 0.41 1.15
N VAL A 42 5.18 1.18 0.41
CA VAL A 42 4.90 0.90 -1.01
C VAL A 42 6.21 0.95 -1.81
N GLU A 43 7.02 2.00 -1.66
CA GLU A 43 8.34 2.09 -2.31
C GLU A 43 9.26 0.92 -1.92
N ALA A 44 9.28 0.55 -0.63
CA ALA A 44 10.07 -0.58 -0.17
C ALA A 44 9.59 -1.91 -0.77
N ASN A 45 8.28 -2.12 -0.90
CA ASN A 45 7.73 -3.34 -1.47
C ASN A 45 7.90 -3.40 -2.99
N SER A 46 7.69 -2.30 -3.70
CA SER A 46 8.02 -2.18 -5.12
C SER A 46 9.51 -2.40 -5.37
N SER A 47 10.40 -1.97 -4.45
CA SER A 47 11.84 -2.30 -4.53
C SER A 47 12.18 -3.77 -4.25
N LEU A 48 11.33 -4.50 -3.52
CA LEU A 48 11.52 -5.92 -3.23
C LEU A 48 10.95 -6.80 -4.34
N ILE A 49 9.82 -6.42 -4.92
CA ILE A 49 9.10 -7.15 -5.98
C ILE A 49 9.68 -6.80 -7.36
N GLY A 50 9.88 -5.51 -7.63
CA GLY A 50 10.38 -4.99 -8.91
C GLY A 50 11.87 -4.64 -8.91
N GLY A 51 12.55 -4.75 -7.76
CA GLY A 51 14.00 -4.59 -7.68
C GLY A 51 14.73 -5.63 -8.53
N PHE A 52 15.98 -5.31 -8.88
CA PHE A 52 16.84 -6.14 -9.73
C PHE A 52 16.80 -7.62 -9.30
N ASN A 53 16.16 -8.46 -10.12
CA ASN A 53 15.99 -9.86 -9.82
C ASN A 53 17.35 -10.55 -10.00
N LEU A 54 18.14 -10.56 -8.92
CA LEU A 54 19.48 -11.15 -8.89
C LEU A 54 19.45 -12.62 -9.30
N GLU A 55 18.32 -13.30 -9.13
CA GLU A 55 18.15 -14.70 -9.54
C GLU A 55 18.03 -14.85 -11.05
N ASP A 56 17.43 -13.88 -11.75
CA ASP A 56 17.30 -13.90 -13.21
C ASP A 56 18.60 -13.53 -13.91
N HIS A 57 19.40 -12.63 -13.31
CA HIS A 57 20.60 -12.07 -13.95
C HIS A 57 21.93 -12.64 -13.41
N PHE A 58 21.99 -12.99 -12.12
CA PHE A 58 23.20 -13.47 -11.45
C PHE A 58 22.89 -14.59 -10.46
N ARG A 59 22.43 -15.73 -10.99
CA ARG A 59 22.16 -16.97 -10.22
C ARG A 59 23.27 -17.38 -9.25
N VAL A 60 24.52 -17.01 -9.52
CA VAL A 60 25.68 -17.29 -8.65
C VAL A 60 25.74 -16.36 -7.44
N LEU A 61 25.36 -15.08 -7.58
CA LEU A 61 25.36 -14.10 -6.48
C LEU A 61 24.23 -14.38 -5.48
N VAL A 62 23.08 -14.89 -5.93
CA VAL A 62 21.99 -15.34 -5.04
C VAL A 62 22.36 -16.60 -4.25
N LYS A 63 23.32 -17.40 -4.72
CA LYS A 63 23.84 -18.55 -3.97
C LYS A 63 24.80 -18.16 -2.85
N LEU A 64 25.21 -16.90 -2.77
CA LEU A 64 25.95 -16.41 -1.60
C LEU A 64 24.96 -16.28 -0.44
N ASP A 65 25.15 -17.12 0.58
CA ASP A 65 24.29 -17.16 1.78
C ASP A 65 24.08 -15.78 2.43
N MET A 66 25.08 -14.90 2.31
CA MET A 66 25.01 -13.54 2.82
C MET A 66 24.00 -12.66 2.06
N VAL A 67 23.95 -12.78 0.72
CA VAL A 67 23.02 -12.01 -0.13
C VAL A 67 21.59 -12.46 0.12
N LYS A 68 21.35 -13.79 0.16
CA LYS A 68 20.05 -14.36 0.55
C LYS A 68 19.62 -13.87 1.93
N ARG A 69 20.49 -13.97 2.93
CA ARG A 69 20.18 -13.55 4.30
C ARG A 69 19.83 -12.06 4.38
N MET A 70 20.54 -11.20 3.65
CA MET A 70 20.27 -9.77 3.61
C MET A 70 18.91 -9.47 2.95
N VAL A 71 18.62 -10.08 1.80
CA VAL A 71 17.34 -9.89 1.11
C VAL A 71 16.17 -10.41 1.95
N CYS A 72 16.29 -11.62 2.53
CA CYS A 72 15.29 -12.17 3.44
C CYS A 72 15.09 -11.29 4.68
N ALA A 73 16.17 -10.75 5.26
CA ALA A 73 16.07 -9.84 6.41
C ALA A 73 15.35 -8.53 6.03
N LYS A 74 15.64 -7.96 4.86
CA LYS A 74 14.94 -6.77 4.35
C LYS A 74 13.45 -7.07 4.13
N ALA A 75 13.12 -8.18 3.45
CA ALA A 75 11.75 -8.60 3.22
C ALA A 75 10.98 -8.84 4.52
N HIS A 76 11.59 -9.53 5.48
CA HIS A 76 10.97 -9.77 6.79
C HIS A 76 10.71 -8.46 7.56
N ARG A 77 11.66 -7.51 7.50
CA ARG A 77 11.48 -6.20 8.13
C ARG A 77 10.32 -5.43 7.49
N VAL A 78 10.25 -5.38 6.16
CA VAL A 78 9.17 -4.69 5.44
C VAL A 78 7.82 -5.35 5.72
N ASN A 79 7.76 -6.68 5.69
CA ASN A 79 6.55 -7.44 6.00
C ASN A 79 6.06 -7.17 7.44
N LYS A 80 6.97 -7.10 8.42
CA LYS A 80 6.62 -6.76 9.80
C LYS A 80 6.04 -5.35 9.92
N MET A 81 6.65 -4.37 9.25
CA MET A 81 6.16 -2.99 9.28
C MET A 81 4.78 -2.86 8.63
N TRP A 82 4.53 -3.59 7.54
CA TRP A 82 3.19 -3.73 6.95
C TRP A 82 2.21 -4.36 7.93
N ASP A 83 2.60 -5.46 8.58
CA ASP A 83 1.75 -6.14 9.54
C ASP A 83 1.32 -5.23 10.69
N ASP A 84 2.28 -4.50 11.29
CA ASP A 84 2.03 -3.55 12.39
C ASP A 84 1.09 -2.40 11.94
N LEU A 85 1.30 -1.87 10.73
CA LEU A 85 0.46 -0.80 10.16
C LEU A 85 -0.97 -1.29 9.91
N LEU A 86 -1.13 -2.43 9.24
CA LEU A 86 -2.44 -2.99 8.90
C LEU A 86 -3.19 -3.41 10.16
N GLU A 87 -2.50 -3.97 11.14
CA GLU A 87 -3.10 -4.32 12.43
C GLU A 87 -3.62 -3.06 13.15
N THR A 88 -2.87 -1.96 13.13
CA THR A 88 -3.28 -0.68 13.70
C THR A 88 -4.54 -0.14 13.00
N LEU A 89 -4.58 -0.19 11.67
CA LEU A 89 -5.72 0.25 10.88
C LEU A 89 -6.97 -0.59 11.18
N ILE A 90 -6.84 -1.92 11.13
CA ILE A 90 -7.95 -2.83 11.39
C ILE A 90 -8.47 -2.63 12.81
N ASN A 91 -7.60 -2.48 13.82
CA ASN A 91 -8.02 -2.27 15.20
C ASN A 91 -8.72 -0.92 15.41
N GLY A 92 -8.27 0.14 14.74
CA GLY A 92 -8.94 1.43 14.74
C GLY A 92 -10.38 1.32 14.25
N HIS A 93 -10.60 0.63 13.13
CA HIS A 93 -11.94 0.43 12.55
C HIS A 93 -12.78 -0.54 13.37
N ALA A 94 -12.19 -1.66 13.83
CA ALA A 94 -12.84 -2.67 14.65
C ALA A 94 -13.26 -2.16 16.05
N SER A 95 -12.75 -1.02 16.50
CA SER A 95 -13.16 -0.37 17.75
C SER A 95 -14.32 0.62 17.59
N LYS A 96 -14.64 1.05 16.36
CA LYS A 96 -15.78 1.95 16.08
C LYS A 96 -17.11 1.25 16.34
N PRO A 97 -18.14 1.91 16.87
CA PRO A 97 -19.48 1.33 17.00
C PRO A 97 -20.06 0.98 15.62
N ALA A 98 -20.87 -0.09 15.54
CA ALA A 98 -21.41 -0.58 14.27
C ALA A 98 -22.24 0.48 13.51
N SER A 99 -22.90 1.39 14.22
CA SER A 99 -23.65 2.51 13.64
C SER A 99 -22.79 3.51 12.86
N GLU A 100 -21.49 3.59 13.16
CA GLU A 100 -20.54 4.46 12.43
C GLU A 100 -19.92 3.75 11.22
N ARG A 101 -20.05 2.42 11.12
CA ARG A 101 -19.51 1.62 10.00
C ARG A 101 -20.48 1.42 8.84
N ASP A 102 -21.78 1.57 9.09
CA ASP A 102 -22.84 1.42 8.07
C ASP A 102 -23.30 2.79 7.51
N GLY A 103 -22.54 3.86 7.76
CA GLY A 103 -22.85 5.22 7.34
C GLY A 103 -22.18 5.62 6.02
N ASP A 104 -22.52 6.83 5.55
CA ASP A 104 -21.99 7.44 4.32
C ASP A 104 -20.46 7.70 4.34
N GLU A 105 -19.81 7.54 5.52
CA GLU A 105 -18.36 7.63 5.70
C GLU A 105 -17.66 6.26 5.79
N SER A 106 -18.36 5.14 5.49
CA SER A 106 -17.75 3.80 5.47
C SER A 106 -16.63 3.71 4.43
N ASP A 107 -15.50 3.15 4.84
CA ASP A 107 -14.38 2.85 3.93
C ASP A 107 -14.23 1.34 3.66
N PHE A 108 -13.21 0.98 2.89
CA PHE A 108 -12.98 -0.41 2.49
C PHE A 108 -12.68 -1.33 3.69
N ILE A 109 -12.03 -0.85 4.76
CA ILE A 109 -11.79 -1.66 5.96
C ILE A 109 -13.12 -1.98 6.64
N ASP A 110 -14.02 -0.99 6.74
CA ASP A 110 -15.35 -1.18 7.31
C ASP A 110 -16.16 -2.23 6.53
N VAL A 111 -16.08 -2.20 5.18
CA VAL A 111 -16.69 -3.22 4.31
C VAL A 111 -16.09 -4.61 4.55
N LEU A 112 -14.76 -4.75 4.60
CA LEU A 112 -14.14 -6.05 4.85
C LEU A 112 -14.49 -6.62 6.23
N LEU A 113 -14.62 -5.75 7.24
CA LEU A 113 -15.04 -6.14 8.59
C LEU A 113 -16.52 -6.56 8.63
N SER A 114 -17.41 -5.92 7.88
CA SER A 114 -18.83 -6.31 7.82
C SER A 114 -19.01 -7.70 7.16
N LEU A 115 -18.19 -8.01 6.16
CA LEU A 115 -18.17 -9.29 5.46
C LEU A 115 -17.44 -10.41 6.23
N GLN A 116 -16.79 -10.08 7.34
CA GLN A 116 -15.89 -11.00 8.03
C GLN A 116 -16.58 -12.29 8.49
N GLN A 117 -17.78 -12.19 9.07
CA GLN A 117 -18.52 -13.34 9.58
C GLN A 117 -19.15 -14.16 8.46
N GLU A 118 -19.74 -13.50 7.45
CA GLU A 118 -20.42 -14.15 6.33
C GLU A 118 -19.46 -15.00 5.50
N TYR A 119 -18.28 -14.45 5.19
CA TYR A 119 -17.28 -15.10 4.34
C TYR A 119 -16.16 -15.78 5.13
N LYS A 120 -16.25 -15.79 6.47
CA LYS A 120 -15.22 -16.34 7.37
C LYS A 120 -13.83 -15.75 7.08
N LEU A 121 -13.76 -14.44 6.85
CA LEU A 121 -12.49 -13.77 6.60
C LEU A 121 -11.65 -13.80 7.88
N THR A 122 -10.42 -14.30 7.76
CA THR A 122 -9.44 -14.21 8.83
C THR A 122 -8.84 -12.81 8.82
N ARG A 123 -8.17 -12.43 9.91
CA ARG A 123 -7.42 -11.15 9.94
C ARG A 123 -6.38 -11.09 8.82
N ASP A 124 -5.72 -12.22 8.55
CA ASP A 124 -4.72 -12.31 7.47
C ASP A 124 -5.35 -12.11 6.09
N HIS A 125 -6.58 -12.60 5.85
CA HIS A 125 -7.30 -12.31 4.61
C HIS A 125 -7.56 -10.80 4.45
N ILE A 126 -8.01 -10.13 5.52
CA ILE A 126 -8.25 -8.69 5.50
C ILE A 126 -6.94 -7.94 5.25
N LYS A 127 -5.87 -8.25 5.99
CA LYS A 127 -4.54 -7.65 5.78
C LYS A 127 -4.05 -7.81 4.35
N ALA A 128 -4.19 -9.01 3.77
CA ALA A 128 -3.78 -9.27 2.40
C ALA A 128 -4.55 -8.40 1.39
N GLN A 129 -5.87 -8.27 1.55
CA GLN A 129 -6.68 -7.40 0.68
C GLN A 129 -6.28 -5.93 0.80
N LEU A 130 -6.02 -5.45 2.02
CA LEU A 130 -5.55 -4.09 2.24
C LEU A 130 -4.19 -3.84 1.58
N ALA A 131 -3.23 -4.74 1.76
CA ALA A 131 -1.90 -4.64 1.14
C ALA A 131 -2.01 -4.55 -0.39
N ILE A 132 -2.84 -5.40 -1.01
CA ILE A 132 -3.10 -5.36 -2.46
C ILE A 132 -3.64 -3.99 -2.89
N MET A 133 -4.64 -3.47 -2.18
CA MET A 133 -5.25 -2.19 -2.52
C MET A 133 -4.26 -1.02 -2.40
N PHE A 134 -3.47 -0.97 -1.33
CA PHE A 134 -2.49 0.10 -1.15
C PHE A 134 -1.34 0.06 -2.16
N GLU A 135 -0.79 -1.13 -2.43
CA GLU A 135 0.36 -1.27 -3.34
C GLU A 135 -0.06 -1.22 -4.80
N THR A 136 -0.97 -2.11 -5.20
CA THR A 136 -1.35 -2.25 -6.61
C THR A 136 -2.30 -1.14 -7.05
N GLY A 137 -3.21 -0.71 -6.18
CA GLY A 137 -4.16 0.35 -6.49
C GLY A 137 -3.45 1.67 -6.78
N THR A 138 -2.36 1.96 -6.06
CA THR A 138 -1.56 3.19 -6.25
C THR A 138 -0.76 3.13 -7.55
N ASP A 139 0.07 2.11 -7.74
CA ASP A 139 0.99 2.05 -8.89
C ASP A 139 0.23 2.03 -10.22
N THR A 140 -0.85 1.24 -10.32
CA THR A 140 -1.62 1.12 -11.57
C THR A 140 -2.37 2.39 -11.91
N SER A 141 -2.99 3.04 -10.93
CA SER A 141 -3.73 4.30 -11.13
C SER A 141 -2.78 5.44 -11.50
N PHE A 142 -1.57 5.47 -10.91
CA PHE A 142 -0.52 6.42 -11.26
C PHE A 142 -0.11 6.26 -12.73
N ILE A 143 0.19 5.04 -13.17
CA ILE A 143 0.60 4.75 -14.56
C ILE A 143 -0.47 5.19 -15.56
N VAL A 144 -1.74 4.92 -15.27
CA VAL A 144 -2.86 5.33 -16.13
C VAL A 144 -2.97 6.85 -16.24
N LEU A 145 -2.83 7.56 -15.11
CA LEU A 145 -2.86 9.03 -15.10
C LEU A 145 -1.67 9.64 -15.81
N GLU A 146 -0.47 9.09 -15.61
CA GLU A 146 0.74 9.53 -16.31
C GLU A 146 0.57 9.37 -17.82
N TYR A 147 0.10 8.21 -18.28
CA TYR A 147 -0.13 7.95 -19.69
C TYR A 147 -1.16 8.91 -20.29
N ALA A 148 -2.30 9.11 -19.62
CA ALA A 148 -3.32 10.04 -20.06
C ALA A 148 -2.78 11.48 -20.20
N MET A 149 -1.89 11.92 -19.31
CA MET A 149 -1.29 13.26 -19.38
C MET A 149 -0.25 13.40 -20.48
N VAL A 150 0.43 12.31 -20.86
CA VAL A 150 1.35 12.29 -22.00
C VAL A 150 0.60 12.35 -23.34
N GLU A 151 -0.61 11.81 -23.41
CA GLU A 151 -1.44 11.82 -24.62
C GLU A 151 -2.21 13.14 -24.87
N LEU A 152 -2.32 14.01 -23.86
CA LEU A 152 -3.00 15.32 -23.93
C LEU A 152 -2.07 16.45 -24.42
#